data_AF-A0A0K9Q4U4-F1
#
_entry.id   AF-A0A0K9Q4U4-F1
#
_cell.length_a   1.000
_cell.length_b   1.000
_cell.length_c   1.000
_cell.angle_alpha   90.00
_cell.angle_beta   90.00
_cell.angle_gamma   90.00
#
_symmetry.space_group_name_H-M   'P 1'
#
loop_
_entity.id
_entity.type
_entity.pdbx_description
1 polymer ?
#
loop_
_entity_poly.entity_id
_entity_poly.type
_entity_poly.pdbx_seq_one_letter_code
_entity_poly.pdbx_strand_id
1 'polypeptide(L)'
;MVYTHLSLWGILFVPIMFYGIIPQISLIHDLPIIFPKVHDPWFLLYISLFMVTYTRDMVDILRSDYGSFSKWWNDQRMWLIRGVTSYPFKITEALIKQMGFYNIGFEVTSKVTDKDANYRYKKGIFDFGVESVFMVSLGLFALMSLVAFFVGFFRILSMADTRFEDSALSLLLCGFVVFNCWPIYEAMLFREDSGRIPRKCVKLSISLAIALYFVIMPISYFS
;
A
#
# COMPACT_ATOMS: atom_id res chain seq x y z
N MET A 1 20.85 18.13 -7.95
CA MET A 1 20.58 16.80 -7.36
C MET A 1 19.44 16.83 -6.34
N VAL A 2 19.45 17.72 -5.34
CA VAL A 2 18.34 17.80 -4.34
C VAL A 2 17.03 18.25 -4.97
N TYR A 3 17.03 19.33 -5.77
CA TYR A 3 15.81 19.81 -6.44
C TYR A 3 15.22 18.79 -7.43
N THR A 4 16.06 18.12 -8.21
CA THR A 4 15.63 17.07 -9.15
C THR A 4 15.02 15.87 -8.41
N HIS A 5 15.58 15.46 -7.28
CA HIS A 5 15.01 14.40 -6.44
C HIS A 5 13.62 14.79 -5.91
N LEU A 6 13.47 16.02 -5.40
CA LEU A 6 12.18 16.51 -4.90
C LEU A 6 11.13 16.64 -6.00
N SER A 7 11.53 17.08 -7.20
CA SER A 7 10.63 17.19 -8.36
C SER A 7 10.15 15.83 -8.87
N LEU A 8 11.02 14.81 -8.87
CA LEU A 8 10.71 13.47 -9.37
C LEU A 8 10.11 12.54 -8.30
N TRP A 9 10.00 12.98 -7.04
CA TRP A 9 9.51 12.15 -5.94
C TRP A 9 8.12 11.57 -6.22
N GLY A 10 7.24 12.34 -6.88
CA GLY A 10 5.91 11.85 -7.26
C GLY A 10 5.95 10.66 -8.23
N ILE A 11 6.97 10.54 -9.09
CA ILE A 11 7.10 9.43 -10.05
C ILE A 11 7.32 8.10 -9.35
N LEU A 12 7.81 8.11 -8.11
CA LEU A 12 7.97 6.89 -7.30
C LEU A 12 6.65 6.16 -7.03
N PHE A 13 5.49 6.77 -7.30
CA PHE A 13 4.21 6.05 -7.29
C PHE A 13 4.19 4.88 -8.27
N VAL A 14 4.86 4.99 -9.43
CA VAL A 14 4.86 3.93 -10.45
C VAL A 14 5.41 2.63 -9.86
N PRO A 15 6.67 2.57 -9.39
CA PRO A 15 7.17 1.34 -8.78
C PRO A 15 6.33 0.92 -7.55
N ILE A 16 5.85 1.84 -6.71
CA ILE A 16 5.04 1.48 -5.53
C ILE A 16 3.73 0.79 -5.95
N MET A 17 3.02 1.31 -6.94
CA MET A 17 1.76 0.73 -7.40
C MET A 17 1.98 -0.57 -8.14
N PHE A 18 3.03 -0.66 -8.98
CA PHE A 18 3.37 -1.90 -9.68
C PHE A 18 3.74 -3.00 -8.68
N TYR A 19 4.71 -2.77 -7.79
CA TYR A 19 5.10 -3.77 -6.79
C TYR A 19 4.08 -3.95 -5.66
N GLY A 20 3.17 -3.00 -5.47
CA GLY A 20 2.06 -3.12 -4.52
C GLY A 20 0.90 -3.95 -5.05
N ILE A 21 0.53 -3.80 -6.34
CA ILE A 21 -0.65 -4.42 -6.96
C ILE A 21 -0.31 -5.74 -7.64
N ILE A 22 0.84 -5.84 -8.33
CA ILE A 22 1.21 -7.06 -9.07
C ILE A 22 1.21 -8.31 -8.18
N PRO A 23 1.79 -8.30 -6.96
CA PRO A 23 1.73 -9.48 -6.09
C PRO A 23 0.30 -9.90 -5.77
N GLN A 24 -0.61 -8.93 -5.59
CA GLN A 24 -2.02 -9.21 -5.31
C GLN A 24 -2.69 -9.92 -6.49
N ILE A 25 -2.49 -9.40 -7.71
CA ILE A 25 -3.02 -9.98 -8.95
C ILE A 25 -2.42 -11.38 -9.18
N SER A 26 -1.11 -11.53 -9.00
CA SER A 26 -0.40 -12.81 -9.15
C SER A 26 -1.01 -13.90 -8.25
N LEU A 27 -1.28 -13.60 -6.97
CA LEU A 27 -1.89 -14.54 -6.03
C LEU A 27 -3.35 -14.87 -6.37
N ILE A 28 -4.12 -13.91 -6.90
CA ILE A 28 -5.54 -14.11 -7.27
C ILE A 28 -5.66 -14.97 -8.54
N HIS A 29 -4.77 -14.80 -9.51
CA HIS A 29 -4.87 -15.48 -10.81
C HIS A 29 -3.98 -16.70 -10.97
N ASP A 30 -3.11 -17.01 -10.02
CA ASP A 30 -2.11 -18.08 -10.16
C ASP A 30 -1.26 -17.86 -11.43
N LEU A 31 -0.77 -16.62 -11.62
CA LEU A 31 0.07 -16.26 -12.76
C LEU A 31 1.55 -16.40 -12.36
N PRO A 32 2.24 -17.49 -12.74
CA PRO A 32 3.64 -17.72 -12.39
C PRO A 32 4.63 -16.84 -13.18
N ILE A 33 4.17 -16.10 -14.19
CA ILE A 33 5.06 -15.48 -15.19
C ILE A 33 5.76 -14.21 -14.68
N ILE A 34 5.24 -13.56 -13.63
CA ILE A 34 5.68 -12.19 -13.27
C ILE A 34 6.86 -12.18 -12.28
N PHE A 35 7.04 -13.26 -11.50
CA PHE A 35 8.09 -13.32 -10.47
C PHE A 35 8.97 -14.57 -10.63
N PRO A 36 10.27 -14.48 -10.30
CA PRO A 36 11.16 -15.63 -10.37
C PRO A 36 10.77 -16.69 -9.34
N LYS A 37 10.89 -17.96 -9.75
CA LYS A 37 10.65 -19.13 -8.89
C LYS A 37 11.73 -19.23 -7.81
N VAL A 38 11.41 -19.87 -6.68
CA VAL A 38 12.35 -20.01 -5.54
C VAL A 38 13.71 -20.59 -5.93
N HIS A 39 13.75 -21.55 -6.86
CA HIS A 39 14.99 -22.19 -7.33
C HIS A 39 15.74 -21.40 -8.40
N ASP A 40 15.18 -20.31 -8.91
CA ASP A 40 15.83 -19.45 -9.90
C ASP A 40 16.90 -18.58 -9.20
N PRO A 41 18.14 -18.50 -9.71
CA PRO A 41 19.14 -17.54 -9.23
C PRO A 41 18.63 -16.10 -9.13
N TRP A 42 17.70 -15.69 -10.00
CA TRP A 42 17.07 -14.37 -9.94
C TRP A 42 16.30 -14.15 -8.63
N PHE A 43 15.67 -15.17 -8.06
CA PHE A 43 14.94 -15.05 -6.80
C PHE A 43 15.85 -14.56 -5.66
N LEU A 44 17.06 -15.13 -5.56
CA LEU A 44 18.06 -14.70 -4.58
C LEU A 44 18.49 -13.25 -4.79
N LEU A 45 18.65 -12.83 -6.05
CA LEU A 45 18.96 -11.44 -6.36
C LEU A 45 17.85 -10.51 -5.88
N TYR A 46 16.58 -10.81 -6.18
CA TYR A 46 15.44 -9.99 -5.77
C TYR A 46 15.34 -9.85 -4.25
N ILE A 47 15.44 -10.96 -3.50
CA ILE A 47 15.40 -10.93 -2.04
C ILE A 47 16.60 -10.17 -1.48
N SER A 48 17.80 -10.39 -2.03
CA SER A 48 18.99 -9.68 -1.54
C SER A 48 18.88 -8.17 -1.75
N LEU A 49 18.39 -7.72 -2.90
CA LEU A 49 18.16 -6.30 -3.19
C LEU A 49 17.13 -5.71 -2.23
N PHE A 50 16.01 -6.41 -2.01
CA PHE A 50 15.00 -6.00 -1.04
C PHE A 50 15.59 -5.89 0.37
N MET A 51 16.30 -6.91 0.85
CA MET A 51 16.89 -6.89 2.18
C MET A 51 17.93 -5.77 2.34
N VAL A 52 18.79 -5.57 1.35
CA VAL A 52 19.84 -4.53 1.39
C VAL A 52 19.23 -3.13 1.40
N THR A 53 18.23 -2.84 0.56
CA THR A 53 17.61 -1.51 0.50
C THR A 53 16.90 -1.17 1.81
N TYR A 54 16.09 -2.09 2.34
CA TYR A 54 15.38 -1.89 3.60
C TYR A 54 16.32 -1.82 4.81
N THR A 55 17.37 -2.65 4.86
CA THR A 55 18.37 -2.59 5.93
C THR A 55 19.14 -1.28 5.87
N ARG A 56 19.52 -0.82 4.67
CA ARG A 56 20.23 0.46 4.51
C ARG A 56 19.37 1.62 4.98
N ASP A 57 18.13 1.68 4.53
CA ASP A 57 17.17 2.72 4.95
C ASP A 57 16.95 2.71 6.48
N MET A 58 16.81 1.51 7.07
CA MET A 58 16.71 1.33 8.51
C MET A 58 17.94 1.90 9.23
N VAL A 59 19.13 1.53 8.78
CA VAL A 59 20.39 1.97 9.37
C VAL A 59 20.55 3.50 9.26
N ASP A 60 20.17 4.09 8.12
CA ASP A 60 20.25 5.53 7.92
C ASP A 60 19.31 6.29 8.88
N ILE A 61 18.08 5.80 9.08
CA ILE A 61 17.15 6.39 10.05
C ILE A 61 17.65 6.19 11.48
N LEU A 62 18.17 5.00 11.84
CA LEU A 62 18.67 4.72 13.18
C LEU A 62 19.91 5.53 13.55
N ARG A 63 20.74 5.91 12.56
CA ARG A 63 21.91 6.78 12.77
C ARG A 63 21.57 8.25 12.94
N SER A 64 20.34 8.66 12.61
CA SER A 64 19.89 10.03 12.86
C SER A 64 19.72 10.30 14.36
N ASP A 65 19.93 11.54 14.80
CA ASP A 65 19.93 11.94 16.22
C ASP A 65 18.64 11.57 16.99
N TYR A 66 17.53 11.37 16.27
CA TYR A 66 16.24 10.97 16.82
C TYR A 66 15.72 9.66 16.22
N GLY A 67 16.59 8.82 15.67
CA GLY A 67 16.24 7.55 15.04
C GLY A 67 15.63 6.54 16.00
N SER A 68 14.61 5.81 15.55
CA SER A 68 14.12 4.62 16.25
C SER A 68 13.55 3.61 15.26
N PHE A 69 13.54 2.33 15.64
CA PHE A 69 12.95 1.27 14.80
C PHE A 69 11.47 1.56 14.50
N SER A 70 10.73 2.07 15.48
CA SER A 70 9.34 2.50 15.30
C SER A 70 9.21 3.63 14.28
N LYS A 71 10.15 4.60 14.27
CA LYS A 71 10.16 5.68 13.27
C LYS A 71 10.47 5.17 11.87
N TRP A 72 11.45 4.29 11.73
CA TRP A 72 11.75 3.66 10.45
C TRP A 72 10.52 2.90 9.91
N TRP A 73 9.90 2.07 10.74
CA TRP A 73 8.72 1.33 10.30
C TRP A 73 7.54 2.23 9.96
N ASN A 74 7.35 3.32 10.72
CA ASN A 74 6.35 4.33 10.39
C ASN A 74 6.67 5.08 9.09
N ASP A 75 7.94 5.28 8.74
CA ASP A 75 8.33 5.84 7.44
C ASP A 75 7.98 4.88 6.30
N GLN A 76 8.21 3.57 6.46
CA GLN A 76 7.79 2.55 5.48
C GLN A 76 6.27 2.55 5.25
N ARG A 77 5.50 2.62 6.34
CA ARG A 77 4.03 2.78 6.28
C ARG A 77 3.62 4.06 5.56
N MET A 78 4.27 5.17 5.89
CA MET A 78 3.98 6.47 5.27
C MET A 78 4.39 6.49 3.80
N TRP A 79 5.46 5.80 3.42
CA TRP A 79 5.89 5.62 2.03
C TRP A 79 4.82 4.90 1.22
N LEU A 80 4.26 3.80 1.75
CA LEU A 80 3.14 3.09 1.13
C LEU A 80 1.89 3.98 1.02
N ILE A 81 1.49 4.65 2.12
CA ILE A 81 0.31 5.54 2.14
C ILE A 81 0.45 6.63 1.07
N ARG A 82 1.60 7.31 0.99
CA ARG A 82 1.87 8.34 -0.03
C ARG A 82 1.78 7.78 -1.45
N GLY A 83 2.36 6.60 -1.68
CA GLY A 83 2.36 5.94 -2.99
C GLY A 83 0.99 5.54 -3.50
N VAL A 84 0.07 5.15 -2.62
CA VAL A 84 -1.31 4.78 -2.96
C VAL A 84 -2.23 6.00 -3.05
N THR A 85 -1.93 7.08 -2.29
CA THR A 85 -2.82 8.25 -2.18
C THR A 85 -2.24 9.48 -2.87
N SER A 86 -1.40 10.27 -2.21
CA SER A 86 -1.03 11.60 -2.67
C SER A 86 -0.30 11.62 -4.02
N TYR A 87 0.54 10.63 -4.31
CA TYR A 87 1.31 10.60 -5.56
C TYR A 87 0.46 10.38 -6.82
N PRO A 88 -0.39 9.32 -6.93
CA PRO A 88 -1.22 9.13 -8.11
C PRO A 88 -2.17 10.30 -8.34
N PHE A 89 -2.81 10.81 -7.28
CA PHE A 89 -3.73 11.94 -7.39
C PHE A 89 -3.04 13.22 -7.87
N LYS A 90 -1.83 13.51 -7.37
CA LYS A 90 -1.05 14.67 -7.82
C LYS A 90 -0.60 14.55 -9.28
N ILE A 91 -0.28 13.34 -9.75
CA ILE A 91 0.04 13.10 -11.16
C ILE A 91 -1.21 13.26 -12.03
N THR A 92 -2.35 12.70 -11.62
CA THR A 92 -3.61 12.90 -12.32
C THR A 92 -3.98 14.37 -12.42
N GLU A 93 -3.84 15.13 -11.32
CA GLU A 93 -4.04 16.57 -11.29
C GLU A 93 -3.12 17.29 -12.29
N ALA A 94 -1.82 16.95 -12.31
CA ALA A 94 -0.86 17.55 -13.24
C ALA A 94 -1.20 17.25 -14.71
N LEU A 95 -1.63 16.02 -15.03
CA LEU A 95 -2.05 15.63 -16.37
C LEU A 95 -3.32 16.38 -16.81
N ILE A 96 -4.32 16.48 -15.94
CA ILE A 96 -5.56 17.22 -16.20
C ILE A 96 -5.24 18.71 -16.48
N LYS A 97 -4.35 19.32 -15.68
CA LYS A 97 -3.87 20.69 -15.89
C LYS A 97 -3.16 20.86 -17.23
N GLN A 98 -2.30 19.91 -17.61
CA GLN A 98 -1.61 19.95 -18.91
C GLN A 98 -2.58 19.83 -20.09
N MET A 99 -3.68 19.10 -19.94
CA MET A 99 -4.74 18.98 -20.95
C MET A 99 -5.64 20.23 -21.06
N GLY A 100 -5.38 21.28 -20.27
CA GLY A 100 -6.14 22.54 -20.33
C GLY A 100 -7.47 22.53 -19.56
N PHE A 101 -7.75 21.46 -18.82
CA PHE A 101 -8.94 21.38 -17.96
C PHE A 101 -8.63 22.02 -16.59
N TYR A 102 -9.30 23.13 -16.27
CA TYR A 102 -9.43 23.83 -14.97
C TYR A 102 -8.20 23.95 -14.04
N ASN A 103 -8.05 25.12 -13.40
CA ASN A 103 -7.19 25.25 -12.22
C ASN A 103 -7.80 24.47 -11.05
N ILE A 104 -7.36 23.22 -10.84
CA ILE A 104 -7.65 22.49 -9.59
C ILE A 104 -7.01 23.29 -8.46
N GLY A 105 -7.85 23.95 -7.66
CA GLY A 105 -7.45 24.77 -6.53
C GLY A 105 -7.05 23.87 -5.35
N PHE A 106 -6.00 24.26 -4.64
CA PHE A 106 -5.61 23.60 -3.40
C PHE A 106 -6.49 24.14 -2.26
N GLU A 107 -7.41 23.32 -1.76
CA GLU A 107 -8.19 23.67 -0.58
C GLU A 107 -7.27 23.61 0.66
N VAL A 108 -7.09 24.74 1.33
CA VAL A 108 -6.25 24.82 2.51
C VAL A 108 -6.94 24.11 3.66
N THR A 109 -6.41 22.95 4.06
CA THR A 109 -6.88 22.24 5.24
C THR A 109 -6.68 23.10 6.49
N SER A 110 -7.70 23.21 7.33
CA SER A 110 -7.60 23.93 8.59
C SER A 110 -6.50 23.30 9.47
N LYS A 111 -5.63 24.14 10.05
CA LYS A 111 -4.57 23.69 10.96
C LYS A 111 -5.03 23.60 12.42
N VAL A 112 -6.34 23.77 12.67
CA VAL A 112 -6.91 23.64 14.01
C VAL A 112 -6.84 22.17 14.41
N THR A 113 -5.87 21.85 15.25
CA THR A 113 -5.64 20.47 15.72
C THR A 113 -6.43 20.25 16.98
N ASP A 114 -7.41 19.35 16.92
CA ASP A 114 -8.14 18.88 18.10
C ASP A 114 -7.15 18.29 19.12
N LYS A 115 -7.45 18.40 20.42
CA LYS A 115 -6.61 17.86 21.50
C LYS A 115 -6.41 16.35 21.32
N ASP A 116 -7.45 15.66 20.86
CA ASP A 116 -7.42 14.22 20.60
C ASP A 116 -6.50 13.87 19.42
N ALA A 117 -6.52 14.67 18.35
CA ALA A 117 -5.62 14.51 17.20
C ALA A 117 -4.15 14.77 17.59
N ASN A 118 -3.90 15.79 18.41
CA ASN A 118 -2.55 16.07 18.92
C ASN A 118 -2.04 14.97 19.86
N TYR A 119 -2.91 14.39 20.69
CA TYR A 119 -2.57 13.25 21.53
C TYR A 119 -2.15 12.03 20.70
N ARG A 120 -2.91 11.70 19.64
CA ARG A 120 -2.55 10.62 18.70
C ARG A 120 -1.22 10.86 18.01
N TYR A 121 -1.01 12.09 17.51
CA TYR A 121 0.25 12.48 16.88
C TYR A 121 1.46 12.26 17.79
N LYS A 122 1.39 12.72 19.05
CA LYS A 122 2.48 12.53 20.03
C LYS A 122 2.77 11.07 20.36
N LYS A 123 1.77 10.19 20.24
CA LYS A 123 1.92 8.74 20.43
C LYS A 123 2.33 7.98 19.17
N GLY A 124 2.49 8.65 18.02
CA GLY A 124 2.80 7.98 16.75
C GLY A 124 1.64 7.15 16.20
N ILE A 125 0.41 7.46 16.59
CA ILE A 125 -0.81 6.80 16.11
C ILE A 125 -1.29 7.54 14.87
N PHE A 126 -1.51 6.81 13.77
CA PHE A 126 -2.01 7.38 12.52
C PHE A 126 -3.44 7.91 12.67
N ASP A 127 -3.72 9.05 12.07
CA ASP A 127 -5.04 9.66 12.06
C ASP A 127 -5.63 9.60 10.66
N PHE A 128 -6.78 8.93 10.52
CA PHE A 128 -7.48 8.73 9.27
C PHE A 128 -8.89 9.35 9.28
N GLY A 129 -9.19 10.22 10.25
CA GLY A 129 -10.54 10.75 10.49
C GLY A 129 -11.14 11.62 9.39
N VAL A 130 -10.32 12.08 8.44
CA VAL A 130 -10.74 13.00 7.38
C VAL A 130 -11.42 12.24 6.23
N GLU A 131 -12.72 12.52 6.02
CA GLU A 131 -13.48 11.98 4.89
C GLU A 131 -12.90 12.50 3.57
N SER A 132 -12.29 11.62 2.78
CA SER A 132 -11.62 11.99 1.54
C SER A 132 -11.49 10.78 0.60
N VAL A 133 -11.25 11.07 -0.69
CA VAL A 133 -10.98 10.03 -1.70
C VAL A 133 -9.68 9.28 -1.39
N PHE A 134 -8.73 9.92 -0.69
CA PHE A 134 -7.51 9.26 -0.21
C PHE A 134 -7.81 8.10 0.74
N MET A 135 -8.75 8.27 1.67
CA MET A 135 -9.15 7.18 2.58
C MET A 135 -9.85 6.04 1.85
N VAL A 136 -10.61 6.35 0.79
CA VAL A 136 -11.25 5.34 -0.05
C VAL A 136 -10.20 4.53 -0.83
N SER A 137 -9.26 5.22 -1.46
CA SER A 137 -8.16 4.59 -2.20
C SER A 137 -7.28 3.72 -1.30
N LEU A 138 -6.96 4.22 -0.10
CA LEU A 138 -6.15 3.51 0.88
C LEU A 138 -6.87 2.27 1.43
N GLY A 139 -8.15 2.41 1.79
CA GLY A 139 -8.98 1.31 2.24
C GLY A 139 -9.16 0.23 1.17
N LEU A 140 -9.37 0.64 -0.09
CA LEU A 140 -9.45 -0.27 -1.23
C LEU A 140 -8.17 -1.09 -1.38
N PHE A 141 -7.02 -0.43 -1.44
CA PHE A 141 -5.72 -1.10 -1.59
C PHE A 141 -5.42 -2.06 -0.43
N ALA A 142 -5.73 -1.65 0.80
CA ALA A 142 -5.57 -2.50 1.98
C ALA A 142 -6.48 -3.74 1.92
N LEU A 143 -7.76 -3.58 1.54
CA LEU A 143 -8.68 -4.72 1.41
C LEU A 143 -8.26 -5.69 0.30
N MET A 144 -7.85 -5.17 -0.85
CA MET A 144 -7.38 -5.99 -1.98
C MET A 144 -6.13 -6.81 -1.60
N SER A 145 -5.15 -6.19 -0.92
CA SER A 145 -3.96 -6.90 -0.44
C SER A 145 -4.29 -7.96 0.61
N LEU A 146 -5.22 -7.68 1.53
CA LEU A 146 -5.63 -8.63 2.55
C LEU A 146 -6.28 -9.88 1.95
N VAL A 147 -7.25 -9.68 1.05
CA VAL A 147 -7.97 -10.78 0.41
C VAL A 147 -7.04 -11.57 -0.50
N ALA A 148 -6.20 -10.91 -1.30
CA ALA A 148 -5.21 -11.60 -2.14
C ALA A 148 -4.23 -12.45 -1.32
N PHE A 149 -3.74 -11.94 -0.18
CA PHE A 149 -2.86 -12.67 0.71
C PHE A 149 -3.52 -13.95 1.24
N PHE A 150 -4.76 -13.87 1.74
CA PHE A 150 -5.45 -15.06 2.24
C PHE A 150 -5.79 -16.06 1.12
N VAL A 151 -6.25 -15.58 -0.04
CA VAL A 151 -6.50 -16.45 -1.21
C VAL A 151 -5.22 -17.20 -1.61
N GLY A 152 -4.10 -16.48 -1.74
CA GLY A 152 -2.80 -17.08 -2.04
C GLY A 152 -2.35 -18.07 -0.98
N PHE A 153 -2.45 -17.69 0.30
CA PHE A 153 -2.07 -18.51 1.44
C PHE A 153 -2.86 -19.83 1.48
N PHE A 154 -4.19 -19.78 1.38
CA PHE A 154 -5.02 -20.99 1.39
C PHE A 154 -4.81 -21.86 0.13
N ARG A 155 -4.51 -21.26 -1.02
CA ARG A 155 -4.18 -22.02 -2.24
C ARG A 155 -2.88 -22.80 -2.10
N ILE A 156 -1.86 -22.19 -1.48
CA ILE A 156 -0.59 -22.86 -1.18
C ILE A 156 -0.80 -23.99 -0.18
N LEU A 157 -1.62 -23.79 0.86
CA LEU A 157 -1.90 -24.84 1.84
C LEU A 157 -2.68 -26.03 1.26
N SER A 158 -3.50 -25.81 0.24
CA SER A 158 -4.39 -26.82 -0.34
C SER A 158 -3.80 -27.62 -1.50
N MET A 159 -2.63 -27.25 -2.03
CA MET A 159 -1.97 -27.94 -3.15
C MET A 159 -0.48 -28.18 -2.90
N ALA A 160 0.01 -29.37 -3.26
CA ALA A 160 1.38 -29.82 -2.99
C ALA A 160 2.47 -29.04 -3.78
N ASP A 161 3.62 -28.86 -3.11
CA ASP A 161 4.96 -28.34 -3.48
C ASP A 161 5.13 -27.36 -4.66
N THR A 162 4.64 -27.67 -5.86
CA THR A 162 4.93 -26.88 -7.08
C THR A 162 4.34 -25.47 -7.06
N ARG A 163 3.21 -25.27 -6.38
CA ARG A 163 2.57 -23.95 -6.25
C ARG A 163 3.25 -23.01 -5.27
N PHE A 164 3.92 -23.57 -4.26
CA PHE A 164 4.69 -22.75 -3.32
C PHE A 164 5.85 -22.08 -4.04
N GLU A 165 6.58 -22.81 -4.88
CA GLU A 165 7.73 -22.29 -5.63
C GLU A 165 7.37 -21.12 -6.54
N ASP A 166 6.18 -21.16 -7.14
CA ASP A 166 5.70 -20.16 -8.08
C ASP A 166 5.09 -18.92 -7.40
N SER A 167 4.57 -19.07 -6.18
CA SER A 167 3.84 -17.99 -5.48
C SER A 167 4.58 -17.42 -4.26
N ALA A 168 5.72 -18.00 -3.85
CA ALA A 168 6.42 -17.61 -2.61
C ALA A 168 6.79 -16.11 -2.58
N LEU A 169 7.35 -15.57 -3.67
CA LEU A 169 7.75 -14.16 -3.71
C LEU A 169 6.52 -13.24 -3.69
N SER A 170 5.47 -13.57 -4.44
CA SER A 170 4.21 -12.84 -4.43
C SER A 170 3.57 -12.84 -3.03
N LEU A 171 3.58 -13.98 -2.34
CA LEU A 171 3.06 -14.11 -0.98
C LEU A 171 3.88 -13.27 0.01
N LEU A 172 5.22 -13.28 -0.10
CA LEU A 172 6.11 -12.48 0.73
C LEU A 172 5.86 -10.99 0.52
N LEU A 173 5.83 -10.52 -0.72
CA LEU A 173 5.60 -9.11 -1.05
C LEU A 173 4.19 -8.65 -0.64
N CYS A 174 3.17 -9.45 -0.93
CA CYS A 174 1.80 -9.15 -0.52
C CYS A 174 1.66 -9.17 1.00
N GLY A 175 2.30 -10.11 1.69
CA GLY A 175 2.37 -10.16 3.15
C GLY A 175 3.03 -8.91 3.73
N PHE A 176 4.15 -8.46 3.15
CA PHE A 176 4.81 -7.22 3.54
C PHE A 176 3.88 -6.00 3.40
N VAL A 177 3.10 -5.93 2.31
CA VAL A 177 2.07 -4.90 2.13
C VAL A 177 1.01 -4.98 3.23
N VAL A 178 0.47 -6.18 3.51
CA VAL A 178 -0.54 -6.40 4.57
C VAL A 178 0.00 -5.96 5.94
N PHE A 179 1.25 -6.29 6.29
CA PHE A 179 1.86 -5.84 7.54
C PHE A 179 2.00 -4.32 7.64
N ASN A 180 2.34 -3.65 6.54
CA ASN A 180 2.41 -2.19 6.49
C ASN A 180 1.01 -1.54 6.51
N CYS A 181 -0.01 -2.23 5.99
CA CYS A 181 -1.40 -1.82 6.05
C CYS A 181 -2.06 -2.02 7.42
N TRP A 182 -1.36 -2.57 8.42
CA TRP A 182 -1.95 -2.83 9.75
C TRP A 182 -2.69 -1.65 10.37
N PRO A 183 -2.14 -0.41 10.43
CA PRO A 183 -2.86 0.73 10.99
C PRO A 183 -4.15 1.09 10.24
N ILE A 184 -4.23 0.72 8.95
CA ILE A 184 -5.41 0.95 8.10
C ILE A 184 -6.50 -0.05 8.50
N TYR A 185 -6.18 -1.33 8.60
CA TYR A 185 -7.14 -2.34 9.09
C TYR A 185 -7.64 -2.01 10.50
N GLU A 186 -6.73 -1.58 11.37
CA GLU A 186 -7.05 -1.10 12.71
C GLU A 186 -8.04 0.07 12.68
N ALA A 187 -7.79 1.07 11.84
CA ALA A 187 -8.66 2.21 11.67
C ALA A 187 -9.99 1.91 10.97
N MET A 188 -10.10 0.81 10.23
CA MET A 188 -11.34 0.39 9.58
C MET A 188 -12.23 -0.44 10.50
N LEU A 189 -11.64 -1.36 11.28
CA LEU A 189 -12.37 -2.42 11.97
C LEU A 189 -12.43 -2.25 13.49
N PHE A 190 -11.34 -1.79 14.12
CA PHE A 190 -11.19 -1.87 15.57
C PHE A 190 -11.31 -0.52 16.28
N ARG A 191 -11.09 0.59 15.58
CA ARG A 191 -11.12 1.93 16.20
C ARG A 191 -12.52 2.53 16.25
N GLU A 192 -12.86 3.08 17.41
CA GLU A 192 -14.09 3.84 17.67
C GLU A 192 -13.85 5.35 17.80
N ASP A 193 -12.60 5.77 17.96
CA ASP A 193 -12.23 7.18 18.14
C ASP A 193 -12.31 8.01 16.84
N SER A 194 -12.14 9.34 16.96
CA SER A 194 -12.25 10.30 15.85
C SER A 194 -11.21 10.13 14.74
N GLY A 195 -10.13 9.39 14.95
CA GLY A 195 -9.10 9.13 13.95
C GLY A 195 -9.26 7.81 13.18
N ARG A 196 -10.39 7.12 13.34
CA ARG A 196 -10.78 5.97 12.51
C ARG A 196 -11.11 6.40 11.07
N ILE A 197 -11.07 5.47 10.11
CA ILE A 197 -11.54 5.78 8.74
C ILE A 197 -13.06 6.00 8.76
N PRO A 198 -13.57 7.10 8.17
CA PRO A 198 -15.01 7.37 8.10
C PRO A 198 -15.79 6.19 7.49
N ARG A 199 -16.90 5.80 8.13
CA ARG A 199 -17.72 4.63 7.72
C ARG A 199 -18.16 4.70 6.26
N LYS A 200 -18.44 5.89 5.74
CA LYS A 200 -18.77 6.10 4.32
C LYS A 200 -17.63 5.67 3.42
N CYS A 201 -16.39 6.09 3.72
CA CYS A 201 -15.19 5.67 3.00
C CYS A 201 -14.97 4.16 3.08
N VAL A 202 -15.16 3.56 4.26
CA VAL A 202 -15.05 2.09 4.44
C VAL A 202 -16.04 1.35 3.55
N LYS A 203 -17.33 1.73 3.59
CA LYS A 203 -18.37 1.11 2.75
C LYS A 203 -18.06 1.24 1.26
N LEU A 204 -17.62 2.42 0.82
CA LEU A 204 -17.26 2.65 -0.57
C LEU A 204 -16.03 1.82 -0.99
N SER A 205 -15.01 1.73 -0.12
CA SER A 205 -13.82 0.91 -0.35
C SER A 205 -14.19 -0.57 -0.51
N ILE A 206 -15.05 -1.09 0.35
CA ILE A 206 -15.56 -2.47 0.27
C ILE A 206 -16.34 -2.67 -1.02
N SER A 207 -17.25 -1.76 -1.36
CA SER A 207 -18.04 -1.84 -2.59
C SER A 207 -17.16 -1.86 -3.84
N LEU A 208 -16.13 -1.01 -3.88
CA LEU A 208 -15.17 -0.96 -4.98
C LEU A 208 -14.30 -2.20 -5.03
N ALA A 209 -13.85 -2.73 -3.89
CA ALA A 209 -13.08 -3.95 -3.81
C ALA A 209 -13.87 -5.13 -4.39
N ILE A 210 -15.13 -5.29 -3.97
CA ILE A 210 -16.03 -6.32 -4.48
C ILE A 210 -16.21 -6.17 -6.00
N ALA A 211 -16.50 -4.97 -6.50
CA ALA A 211 -16.67 -4.73 -7.93
C ALA A 211 -15.40 -5.08 -8.72
N LEU A 212 -14.22 -4.68 -8.22
CA LEU A 212 -12.94 -5.01 -8.85
C LEU A 212 -12.68 -6.52 -8.82
N TYR A 213 -12.99 -7.22 -7.73
CA TYR A 213 -12.88 -8.67 -7.68
C TYR A 213 -13.77 -9.36 -8.70
N PHE A 214 -15.00 -8.87 -8.93
CA PHE A 214 -15.86 -9.41 -9.98
C PHE A 214 -15.30 -9.20 -11.39
N VAL A 215 -14.64 -8.07 -11.64
CA VAL A 215 -14.01 -7.79 -12.95
C VAL A 215 -12.73 -8.61 -13.13
N ILE A 216 -11.96 -8.79 -12.06
CA ILE A 216 -10.65 -9.45 -12.06
C ILE A 216 -10.81 -10.98 -12.06
N MET A 217 -11.79 -11.55 -11.37
CA MET A 217 -12.00 -13.00 -11.36
C MET A 217 -12.29 -13.53 -12.79
N PRO A 218 -11.53 -14.52 -13.29
CA PRO A 218 -11.82 -15.10 -14.59
C PRO A 218 -13.17 -15.84 -14.54
N ILE A 219 -13.99 -15.65 -15.58
CA ILE A 219 -15.34 -16.21 -15.74
C ILE A 219 -15.36 -17.75 -15.57
N SER A 220 -14.22 -18.42 -15.72
CA SER A 220 -14.04 -19.87 -15.56
C SER A 220 -14.24 -20.42 -14.14
N TYR A 221 -14.38 -19.58 -13.11
CA TYR A 221 -14.74 -20.04 -11.76
C TYR A 221 -16.26 -20.17 -11.52
N PHE A 222 -17.09 -19.68 -12.45
CA PHE A 222 -18.56 -19.71 -12.35
C PHE A 222 -19.23 -20.70 -13.33
N SER A 223 -18.43 -21.51 -14.05
CA SER A 223 -18.87 -22.57 -14.97
C SER A 223 -18.44 -23.93 -14.46
#